data_AF-A0A7T4YF53-F1
#
_entry.id   AF-A0A7T4YF53-F1
#
_cell.length_a   1.000
_cell.length_b   1.000
_cell.length_c   1.000
_cell.angle_alpha   90.00
_cell.angle_beta   90.00
_cell.angle_gamma   90.00
#
_symmetry.space_group_name_H-M   'P 1'
#
loop_
_entity.id
_entity.type
_entity.pdbx_description
1 polymer ?
#
loop_
_entity_poly.entity_id
_entity_poly.type
_entity_poly.pdbx_seq_one_letter_code
_entity_poly.pdbx_strand_id
1 'polypeptide(L)'
;MPGFEFKLDALLKHRCTEEEKCQRDLSRLLRSKMIFEDELRKMQQTITESKHQLGDGLVGKINISRVAEFASYSGQTTMRGHHLVMKMAELEQHIQIARQKLLEATKKRKALELLRDKQKEAWIREQNRRETAELDEIATQKYARTMIGGSI
;
A
#
# COMPACT_ATOMS: atom_id res chain seq x y z
N MET A 1 -12.22 16.38 32.40
CA MET A 1 -10.85 15.81 32.51
C MET A 1 -10.07 16.19 31.27
N PRO A 2 -8.80 16.60 31.39
CA PRO A 2 -7.96 16.82 30.22
C PRO A 2 -7.80 15.49 29.45
N GLY A 3 -7.86 15.53 28.13
CA GLY A 3 -7.59 14.37 27.28
C GLY A 3 -6.09 14.17 27.08
N PHE A 4 -5.67 12.98 26.67
CA PHE A 4 -4.30 12.73 26.23
C PHE A 4 -4.02 13.48 24.92
N GLU A 5 -2.98 14.33 24.91
CA GLU A 5 -2.49 15.00 23.71
C GLU A 5 -1.11 14.47 23.34
N PHE A 6 -0.96 14.00 22.10
CA PHE A 6 0.31 13.53 21.58
C PHE A 6 1.07 14.66 20.89
N LYS A 7 2.19 15.09 21.48
CA LYS A 7 3.00 16.22 20.96
C LYS A 7 3.48 16.06 19.52
N LEU A 8 3.57 14.83 19.01
CA LEU A 8 4.01 14.54 17.65
C LEU A 8 2.85 14.16 16.71
N ASP A 9 1.61 14.50 17.04
CA ASP A 9 0.44 14.15 16.22
C ASP A 9 0.51 14.74 14.80
N ALA A 10 0.98 15.99 14.67
CA ALA A 10 1.19 16.61 13.35
C ALA A 10 2.22 15.83 12.50
N LEU A 11 3.30 15.35 13.11
CA LEU A 11 4.30 14.54 12.44
C LEU A 11 3.73 13.16 12.07
N LEU A 12 2.94 12.54 12.96
CA LEU A 12 2.28 11.27 12.69
C LEU A 12 1.33 11.39 11.48
N LYS A 13 0.50 12.43 11.44
CA LYS A 13 -0.38 12.72 10.29
C LYS A 13 0.42 12.87 9.00
N HIS A 14 1.50 13.63 9.02
CA HIS A 14 2.38 13.77 7.85
C HIS A 14 2.94 12.41 7.39
N ARG A 15 3.38 11.54 8.33
CA ARG A 15 3.85 10.18 7.99
C ARG A 15 2.76 9.30 7.40
N CYS A 16 1.52 9.42 7.85
CA CYS A 16 0.38 8.72 7.23
C CYS A 16 0.20 9.16 5.78
N THR A 17 0.20 10.46 5.51
CA THR A 17 0.08 10.99 4.14
C THR A 17 1.21 10.54 3.22
N GLU A 18 2.45 10.50 3.73
CA GLU A 18 3.59 9.99 2.96
C GLU A 18 3.48 8.49 2.64
N GLU A 19 2.97 7.68 3.58
CA GLU A 19 2.68 6.27 3.32
C GLU A 19 1.60 6.11 2.26
N GLU A 20 0.48 6.83 2.37
CA GLU A 20 -0.60 6.83 1.37
C GLU A 20 -0.09 7.22 -0.03
N LYS A 21 0.80 8.21 -0.10
CA LYS A 21 1.43 8.59 -1.37
C LYS A 21 2.24 7.44 -1.97
N CYS A 22 3.05 6.75 -1.16
CA CYS A 22 3.80 5.58 -1.60
C CYS A 22 2.87 4.43 -2.06
N GLN A 23 1.75 4.21 -1.36
CA GLN A 23 0.74 3.22 -1.75
C GLN A 23 0.09 3.57 -3.10
N ARG A 24 -0.27 4.84 -3.31
CA ARG A 24 -0.83 5.33 -4.59
C ARG A 24 0.15 5.15 -5.73
N ASP A 25 1.42 5.49 -5.51
CA ASP A 25 2.48 5.32 -6.51
C ASP A 25 2.69 3.85 -6.88
N LEU A 26 2.81 2.96 -5.89
CA LEU A 26 2.91 1.52 -6.15
C LEU A 26 1.69 0.99 -6.90
N SER A 27 0.48 1.40 -6.50
CA SER A 27 -0.76 0.99 -7.16
C SER A 27 -0.82 1.42 -8.62
N ARG A 28 -0.33 2.62 -8.93
CA ARG A 28 -0.23 3.12 -10.31
C ARG A 28 0.71 2.25 -11.15
N LEU A 29 1.88 1.92 -10.63
CA LEU A 29 2.85 1.07 -11.34
C LEU A 29 2.33 -0.35 -11.56
N LEU A 30 1.67 -0.94 -10.56
CA LEU A 30 1.05 -2.27 -10.67
C LEU A 30 -0.07 -2.28 -11.72
N ARG A 31 -0.88 -1.22 -11.81
CA ARG A 31 -1.88 -1.08 -12.87
C ARG A 31 -1.24 -1.01 -14.25
N SER A 32 -0.18 -0.23 -14.42
CA SER A 32 0.56 -0.18 -15.69
C SER A 32 1.12 -1.56 -16.09
N LYS A 33 1.60 -2.34 -15.12
CA LYS A 33 2.12 -3.70 -15.36
C LYS A 33 1.02 -4.61 -15.89
N MET A 34 -0.14 -4.60 -15.22
CA MET A 34 -1.30 -5.38 -15.63
C MET A 34 -1.77 -5.03 -17.05
N ILE A 35 -1.76 -3.74 -17.41
CA ILE A 35 -2.10 -3.29 -18.77
C ILE A 35 -1.12 -3.86 -19.80
N PHE A 36 0.18 -3.78 -19.56
CA PHE A 36 1.18 -4.32 -20.48
C PHE A 36 1.13 -5.85 -20.59
N GLU A 37 0.84 -6.55 -19.50
CA GLU A 37 0.64 -8.01 -19.50
C GLU A 37 -0.59 -8.41 -20.34
N ASP A 38 -1.69 -7.66 -20.22
CA ASP A 38 -2.89 -7.87 -21.02
C ASP A 38 -2.66 -7.57 -22.51
N GLU A 39 -1.96 -6.48 -22.83
CA GLU A 39 -1.57 -6.16 -24.20
C GLU A 39 -0.70 -7.26 -24.83
N LEU A 40 0.28 -7.78 -24.08
CA LEU A 40 1.16 -8.85 -24.57
C LEU A 40 0.37 -10.15 -24.80
N ARG A 41 -0.54 -10.49 -23.89
CA ARG A 41 -1.42 -11.66 -24.03
C ARG A 41 -2.30 -11.55 -25.27
N LYS A 42 -2.92 -10.39 -25.49
CA LYS A 42 -3.74 -10.13 -26.69
C LYS A 42 -2.93 -10.28 -27.97
N MET A 43 -1.71 -9.73 -28.01
CA MET A 43 -0.82 -9.89 -29.18
C MET A 43 -0.47 -11.36 -29.45
N GLN A 44 -0.16 -12.13 -28.41
CA GLN A 44 0.12 -13.56 -28.55
C GLN A 44 -1.08 -14.34 -29.08
N GLN A 45 -2.27 -14.01 -28.60
CA GLN A 45 -3.51 -14.61 -29.09
C GLN A 45 -3.73 -14.29 -30.58
N THR A 46 -3.61 -13.01 -30.98
CA THR A 46 -3.76 -12.63 -32.39
C THR A 46 -2.70 -13.27 -33.29
N ILE A 47 -1.45 -13.39 -32.85
CA ILE A 47 -0.42 -14.14 -33.61
C ILE A 47 -0.83 -15.59 -33.82
N THR A 48 -1.37 -16.23 -32.78
CA THR A 48 -1.78 -17.64 -32.82
C THR A 48 -2.97 -17.84 -33.77
N GLU A 49 -3.98 -16.97 -33.70
CA GLU A 49 -5.13 -16.97 -34.59
C GLU A 49 -4.71 -16.74 -36.06
N SER A 50 -3.85 -15.75 -36.31
CA SER A 50 -3.34 -15.47 -37.65
C SER A 50 -2.51 -16.62 -38.22
N LYS A 51 -1.74 -17.34 -37.39
CA LYS A 51 -1.00 -18.54 -37.81
C LYS A 51 -1.95 -19.66 -38.22
N HIS A 52 -3.02 -19.88 -37.46
CA HIS A 52 -4.01 -20.90 -37.78
C HIS A 52 -4.71 -20.61 -39.11
N GLN A 53 -5.17 -19.36 -39.30
CA GLN A 53 -5.78 -18.92 -40.56
C GLN A 53 -4.85 -19.05 -41.77
N LEU A 54 -3.55 -18.79 -41.59
CA LEU A 54 -2.56 -19.01 -42.64
C LEU A 54 -2.41 -20.50 -42.95
N GLY A 55 -2.30 -21.35 -41.93
CA GLY A 55 -2.20 -22.81 -42.08
C GLY A 55 -3.36 -23.40 -42.89
N ASP A 56 -4.59 -23.00 -42.59
CA ASP A 56 -5.79 -23.44 -43.32
C ASP A 56 -5.79 -22.95 -44.77
N GLY A 57 -5.29 -21.73 -45.02
CA GLY A 57 -5.17 -21.13 -46.35
C GLY A 57 -4.01 -21.63 -47.21
N LEU A 58 -3.11 -22.45 -46.65
CA LEU A 58 -1.98 -23.07 -47.35
C LEU A 58 -2.31 -24.44 -47.94
N VAL A 59 -3.50 -24.98 -47.68
CA VAL A 59 -4.00 -26.21 -48.30
C VAL A 59 -4.68 -25.87 -49.64
N GLY A 60 -4.11 -26.32 -50.76
CA GLY A 60 -4.63 -26.08 -52.11
C GLY A 60 -3.93 -24.94 -52.86
N LYS A 61 -4.68 -24.02 -53.49
CA LYS A 61 -4.08 -22.88 -54.21
C LYS A 61 -3.54 -21.85 -53.21
N ILE A 62 -2.21 -21.77 -53.12
CA ILE A 62 -1.51 -20.82 -52.24
C ILE A 62 -1.74 -19.38 -52.72
N ASN A 63 -2.24 -18.52 -51.83
CA ASN A 63 -2.32 -17.09 -52.05
C ASN A 63 -1.07 -16.39 -51.50
N ILE A 64 -0.14 -16.04 -52.38
CA ILE A 64 1.16 -15.42 -52.03
C ILE A 64 0.96 -14.07 -51.31
N SER A 65 -0.06 -13.29 -51.67
CA SER A 65 -0.34 -12.00 -51.02
C SER A 65 -0.69 -12.17 -49.54
N ARG A 66 -1.48 -13.19 -49.18
CA ARG A 66 -1.80 -13.50 -47.77
C ARG A 66 -0.56 -13.91 -46.96
N VAL A 67 0.38 -14.62 -47.58
CA VAL A 67 1.64 -15.00 -46.94
C VAL A 67 2.51 -13.77 -46.67
N ALA A 68 2.60 -12.85 -47.62
CA ALA A 68 3.36 -11.61 -47.46
C ALA A 68 2.77 -10.67 -46.39
N GLU A 69 1.43 -10.55 -46.35
CA GLU A 69 0.71 -9.80 -45.31
C GLU A 69 0.97 -10.39 -43.92
N PHE A 70 0.88 -11.71 -43.77
CA PHE A 70 1.17 -12.39 -42.51
C PHE A 70 2.63 -12.19 -42.08
N ALA A 71 3.59 -12.34 -42.99
CA ALA A 71 5.01 -12.13 -42.68
C ALA A 71 5.26 -10.70 -42.16
N SER A 72 4.70 -9.70 -42.84
CA SER A 72 4.82 -8.29 -42.43
C SER A 72 4.17 -8.02 -41.07
N TYR A 73 2.96 -8.54 -40.85
CA TYR A 73 2.24 -8.42 -39.59
C TYR A 73 2.98 -9.11 -38.42
N SER A 74 3.54 -10.29 -38.67
CA SER A 74 4.28 -11.06 -37.66
C SER A 74 5.56 -10.34 -37.22
N GLY A 75 6.27 -9.70 -38.16
CA GLY A 75 7.46 -8.90 -37.87
C GLY A 75 7.14 -7.68 -37.00
N GLN A 76 6.11 -6.90 -37.36
CA GLN A 76 5.68 -5.74 -36.58
C GLN A 76 5.22 -6.13 -35.17
N THR A 77 4.47 -7.23 -35.05
CA THR A 77 3.96 -7.70 -33.74
C THR A 77 5.09 -8.20 -32.85
N THR A 78 6.12 -8.85 -33.42
CA THR A 78 7.31 -9.29 -32.68
C THR A 78 8.10 -8.11 -32.14
N MET A 79 8.34 -7.08 -32.96
CA MET A 79 9.03 -5.85 -32.53
C MET A 79 8.26 -5.13 -31.41
N ARG A 80 6.93 -5.04 -31.55
CA ARG A 80 6.07 -4.44 -30.51
C ARG A 80 6.10 -5.25 -29.20
N GLY A 81 6.10 -6.58 -29.30
CA GLY A 81 6.24 -7.48 -28.15
C GLY A 81 7.56 -7.27 -27.41
N HIS A 82 8.69 -7.21 -28.14
CA HIS A 82 9.99 -6.90 -27.54
C HIS A 82 9.99 -5.55 -26.82
N HIS A 83 9.41 -4.52 -27.41
CA HIS A 83 9.29 -3.20 -26.79
C HIS A 83 8.48 -3.24 -25.49
N LEU A 84 7.36 -3.97 -25.47
CA LEU A 84 6.56 -4.16 -24.25
C LEU A 84 7.34 -4.89 -23.16
N VAL A 85 8.07 -5.95 -23.51
CA VAL A 85 8.91 -6.68 -22.54
C VAL A 85 9.98 -5.78 -21.92
N MET A 86 10.64 -4.93 -22.73
CA MET A 86 11.63 -3.97 -22.22
C MET A 86 10.99 -2.96 -21.26
N LYS A 87 9.82 -2.41 -21.62
CA LYS A 87 9.06 -1.52 -20.73
C LYS A 87 8.63 -2.20 -19.44
N MET A 88 8.23 -3.47 -19.49
CA MET A 88 7.87 -4.23 -18.30
C MET A 88 9.08 -4.49 -17.40
N ALA A 89 10.27 -4.74 -17.97
CA ALA A 89 11.49 -4.91 -17.21
C ALA A 89 11.87 -3.62 -16.46
N GLU A 90 11.79 -2.47 -17.13
CA GLU A 90 11.98 -1.15 -16.51
C GLU A 90 10.92 -0.90 -15.41
N LEU A 91 9.65 -1.18 -15.71
CA LEU A 91 8.56 -1.02 -14.78
C LEU A 91 8.72 -1.88 -13.52
N GLU A 92 9.23 -3.10 -13.66
CA GLU A 92 9.51 -3.98 -12.52
C GLU A 92 10.55 -3.35 -11.59
N GLN A 93 11.62 -2.74 -12.12
CA GLN A 93 12.59 -2.01 -11.29
C GLN A 93 11.92 -0.87 -10.51
N HIS A 94 11.04 -0.10 -11.16
CA HIS A 94 10.28 0.96 -10.49
C HIS A 94 9.33 0.42 -9.41
N ILE A 95 8.70 -0.73 -9.65
CA ILE A 95 7.83 -1.40 -8.67
C ILE A 95 8.64 -1.80 -7.43
N GLN A 96 9.83 -2.37 -7.60
CA GLN A 96 10.69 -2.74 -6.46
C GLN A 96 11.12 -1.51 -5.66
N ILE A 97 11.50 -0.43 -6.33
CA ILE A 97 11.82 0.85 -5.66
C ILE A 97 10.61 1.38 -4.89
N ALA A 98 9.40 1.35 -5.48
CA ALA A 98 8.18 1.81 -4.84
C ALA A 98 7.79 0.96 -3.63
N ARG A 99 7.97 -0.37 -3.69
CA ARG A 99 7.79 -1.29 -2.56
C ARG A 99 8.74 -0.95 -1.41
N GLN A 100 10.00 -0.69 -1.70
CA GLN A 100 10.96 -0.32 -0.66
C GLN A 100 10.61 1.02 -0.02
N LYS A 101 10.21 2.03 -0.82
CA LYS A 101 9.74 3.32 -0.30
C LYS A 101 8.53 3.18 0.61
N LEU A 102 7.55 2.36 0.21
CA LEU A 102 6.37 2.07 1.01
C LEU A 102 6.75 1.41 2.33
N LEU A 103 7.61 0.39 2.30
CA LEU A 103 8.08 -0.30 3.51
C LEU A 103 8.72 0.69 4.50
N GLU A 104 9.60 1.57 4.03
CA GLU A 104 10.25 2.57 4.87
C GLU A 104 9.26 3.62 5.41
N ALA A 105 8.27 4.05 4.61
CA ALA A 105 7.21 4.94 5.07
C ALA A 105 6.35 4.28 6.17
N THR A 106 5.94 3.03 5.97
CA THR A 106 5.17 2.26 6.96
C THR A 106 5.96 2.09 8.26
N LYS A 107 7.26 1.75 8.20
CA LYS A 107 8.12 1.65 9.40
C LYS A 107 8.14 2.97 10.18
N LYS A 108 8.34 4.09 9.49
CA LYS A 108 8.38 5.43 10.10
C LYS A 108 7.06 5.81 10.76
N ARG A 109 5.91 5.53 10.14
CA ARG A 109 4.59 5.74 10.75
C ARG A 109 4.42 4.85 11.99
N LYS A 110 4.65 3.54 11.86
CA LYS A 110 4.48 2.58 12.96
C LYS A 110 5.35 2.89 14.18
N ALA A 111 6.57 3.40 13.97
CA ALA A 111 7.42 3.84 15.07
C ALA A 111 6.79 4.98 15.89
N LEU A 112 6.14 5.95 15.23
CA LEU A 112 5.44 7.05 15.91
C LEU A 112 4.15 6.59 16.58
N GLU A 113 3.40 5.67 15.97
CA GLU A 113 2.22 5.07 16.60
C GLU A 113 2.59 4.33 17.88
N LEU A 114 3.63 3.50 17.83
CA LEU A 114 4.12 2.79 19.01
C LEU A 114 4.54 3.77 20.11
N LEU A 115 5.20 4.87 19.75
CA LEU A 115 5.58 5.92 20.71
C LEU A 115 4.34 6.59 21.32
N ARG A 116 3.35 6.94 20.49
CA ARG A 116 2.09 7.52 20.94
C ARG A 116 1.38 6.61 21.91
N ASP A 117 1.26 5.33 21.57
CA ASP A 117 0.51 4.35 22.36
C ASP A 117 1.19 4.14 23.73
N LYS A 118 2.53 4.04 23.77
CA LYS A 118 3.29 4.02 25.03
C LYS A 118 3.10 5.27 25.89
N GLN A 119 3.10 6.46 25.27
CA GLN A 119 2.86 7.71 26.00
C GLN A 119 1.44 7.79 26.54
N LYS A 120 0.45 7.31 25.77
CA LYS A 120 -0.95 7.23 26.17
C LYS A 120 -1.12 6.30 27.37
N GLU A 121 -0.52 5.11 27.33
CA GLU A 121 -0.54 4.16 28.46
C GLU A 121 0.11 4.75 29.72
N ALA A 122 1.23 5.45 29.59
CA ALA A 122 1.87 6.14 30.71
C ALA A 122 0.97 7.24 31.29
N TRP A 123 0.33 8.02 30.43
CA TRP A 123 -0.61 9.07 30.83
C TRP A 123 -1.82 8.50 31.58
N ILE A 124 -2.44 7.43 31.07
CA ILE A 124 -3.57 6.75 31.72
C ILE A 124 -3.17 6.25 33.11
N ARG A 125 -2.00 5.59 33.23
CA ARG A 125 -1.50 5.11 34.53
C ARG A 125 -1.33 6.25 35.52
N GLU A 126 -0.82 7.40 35.08
CA GLU A 126 -0.65 8.56 35.94
C GLU A 126 -1.98 9.20 36.33
N GLN A 127 -2.98 9.26 35.43
CA GLN A 127 -4.32 9.74 35.78
C GLN A 127 -4.97 8.83 36.82
N ASN A 128 -4.96 7.52 36.60
CA ASN A 128 -5.50 6.55 37.56
C ASN A 128 -4.83 6.66 38.94
N ARG A 129 -3.51 6.88 38.96
CA ARG A 129 -2.76 7.08 40.21
C ARG A 129 -3.21 8.33 40.96
N ARG A 130 -3.43 9.44 40.24
CA ARG A 130 -3.92 10.70 40.83
C ARG A 130 -5.35 10.57 41.34
N GLU A 131 -6.24 9.99 40.55
CA GLU A 131 -7.63 9.75 40.94
C GLU A 131 -7.72 8.86 42.18
N THR A 132 -6.90 7.81 42.26
CA THR A 132 -6.85 6.94 43.45
C THR A 132 -6.38 7.71 44.68
N ALA A 133 -5.33 8.54 44.56
CA ALA A 133 -4.83 9.36 45.66
C ALA A 133 -5.88 10.40 46.14
N GLU A 134 -6.60 11.04 45.21
CA GLU A 134 -7.68 11.98 45.54
C GLU A 134 -8.83 11.28 46.27
N LEU A 135 -9.20 10.05 45.86
CA LEU A 135 -10.22 9.26 46.53
C LEU A 135 -9.80 8.84 47.95
N ASP A 136 -8.54 8.45 48.13
CA ASP A 136 -7.99 8.08 49.44
C ASP A 136 -7.95 9.30 50.39
N GLU A 137 -7.60 10.49 49.89
CA GLU A 137 -7.66 11.74 50.65
C GLU A 137 -9.09 12.07 51.09
N ILE A 138 -10.07 11.96 50.19
CA ILE A 138 -11.48 12.19 50.50
C ILE A 138 -11.97 11.18 51.56
N ALA A 139 -11.61 9.91 51.43
CA ALA A 139 -11.96 8.86 52.38
C ALA A 139 -11.39 9.14 53.77
N THR A 140 -10.11 9.55 53.84
CA THR A 140 -9.41 9.91 55.08
C THR A 140 -10.05 11.13 55.76
N GLN A 141 -10.36 12.18 54.99
CA GLN A 141 -11.04 13.37 55.51
C GLN A 141 -12.44 13.06 56.03
N LYS A 142 -13.20 12.21 55.32
CA LYS A 142 -14.54 11.79 55.75
C LYS A 142 -14.48 10.98 57.05
N TYR A 143 -13.56 10.02 57.14
CA TYR A 143 -13.34 9.22 58.34
C TYR A 143 -12.95 10.09 59.54
N ALA A 144 -12.02 11.03 59.36
CA ALA A 144 -11.62 11.97 60.39
C ALA A 144 -12.79 12.82 60.93
N ARG A 145 -13.68 13.30 60.04
CA ARG A 145 -14.90 14.04 60.45
C ARG A 145 -15.87 13.16 61.24
N THR A 146 -16.08 11.91 60.85
CA THR A 146 -16.96 10.99 61.58
C THR A 146 -16.42 10.65 62.97
N MET A 147 -15.11 10.45 63.11
CA MET A 147 -14.48 10.17 64.42
C MET A 147 -14.55 11.37 65.38
N ILE A 148 -14.35 12.59 64.87
CA ILE A 148 -14.44 13.81 65.68
C ILE A 148 -15.89 14.13 66.06
N GLY A 149 -16.86 13.87 65.16
CA GLY A 149 -18.29 14.09 65.41
C GLY A 149 -18.98 13.02 66.27
N GLY A 150 -18.34 11.88 66.50
CA GLY A 150 -18.87 10.78 67.33
C GLY A 150 -18.36 10.76 68.78
N SER A 151 -17.64 11.80 69.23
CA SER A 151 -17.09 11.92 70.60
C SER A 151 -17.85 12.92 71.49
N ILE A 152 -19.13 13.18 71.23
CA ILE A 152 -20.04 13.95 72.09
C ILE A 152 -21.36 13.17 72.19
#